data_AF-A0A6P4HYE0-F1
#
_entry.id   AF-A0A6P4HYE0-F1
#
_cell.length_a   1.000
_cell.length_b   1.000
_cell.length_c   1.000
_cell.angle_alpha   90.00
_cell.angle_beta   90.00
_cell.angle_gamma   90.00
#
_symmetry.space_group_name_H-M   'P 1'
#
loop_
_entity.id
_entity.type
_entity.pdbx_description
1 polymer ?
#
loop_
_entity_poly.entity_id
_entity_poly.type
_entity_poly.pdbx_seq_one_letter_code
_entity_poly.pdbx_strand_id
1 'polypeptide(L)'
;MRLILHFVLWITLQSLCLAQYHYHVNRPKNNQPNFKFPSEYKELQRVYEWKNIQYGFPSEQERQELLRNGRYNPGSPIPIDIDVYYPPNGARPRLFVTSPRFGQGVPYSLAYVTDVQGENGTVLQAYPSYEWHSSHGGNCDGLTSVYRVHIDACGQMWVLDSGEIEFVQHCAPQVVVFDLATNQLIHRYRLPEAAYKAKVSRFVNIFADIRDPPPGGQCKDVFAYLADPTSKAIVVYDVANQQSWRIENKFTYPDARFGTHTVAGESFELLDGPLALSVTPLGLGLRRHLVFHALSNDLEVAIPLDILNNATNWRAGLSASLSEFMTLGRRGVQCASHAISRQGFWFCGFLEPIGIFGWDIRRPYTRENVQLLALNPDTLQFVSGMKIVQRPSDGREELWLLSDRLQKIFAGTIDYTEINYRVLRCDVDDLLQGRGCF
;
A
#
# COMPACT_ATOMS: atom_id res chain seq x y z
N MET A 1 9.25 -32.37 -64.86
CA MET A 1 9.95 -31.11 -64.59
C MET A 1 9.50 -30.62 -63.22
N ARG A 2 10.34 -30.86 -62.20
CA ARG A 2 10.47 -30.24 -60.84
C ARG A 2 9.19 -29.81 -60.09
N LEU A 3 8.99 -30.11 -58.80
CA LEU A 3 9.74 -30.88 -57.81
C LEU A 3 8.75 -31.27 -56.68
N ILE A 4 8.95 -32.46 -56.11
CA ILE A 4 8.17 -33.15 -55.08
C ILE A 4 8.54 -32.65 -53.66
N LEU A 5 7.58 -32.76 -52.72
CA LEU A 5 7.65 -32.89 -51.24
C LEU A 5 8.86 -32.27 -50.51
N HIS A 6 8.61 -31.48 -49.47
CA HIS A 6 9.29 -31.64 -48.17
C HIS A 6 8.44 -31.04 -47.04
N PHE A 7 7.65 -31.90 -46.40
CA PHE A 7 7.12 -31.69 -45.05
C PHE A 7 7.77 -32.77 -44.18
N VAL A 8 8.16 -32.39 -42.96
CA VAL A 8 8.75 -33.21 -41.89
C VAL A 8 10.28 -33.38 -41.94
N LEU A 9 10.88 -33.16 -40.76
CA LEU A 9 12.26 -33.37 -40.33
C LEU A 9 13.27 -32.26 -40.66
N TRP A 10 13.51 -31.36 -39.70
CA TRP A 10 14.82 -31.17 -39.04
C TRP A 10 14.68 -30.10 -37.94
N ILE A 11 14.29 -30.54 -36.74
CA ILE A 11 14.61 -29.83 -35.48
C ILE A 11 15.49 -30.80 -34.72
N THR A 12 16.80 -30.58 -34.75
CA THR A 12 17.75 -30.95 -33.68
C THR A 12 19.14 -30.38 -33.98
N LEU A 13 19.65 -29.63 -32.99
CA LEU A 13 21.06 -29.35 -32.66
C LEU A 13 21.87 -28.55 -33.71
N GLN A 14 22.40 -27.36 -33.44
CA GLN A 14 23.35 -26.92 -32.39
C GLN A 14 23.60 -25.43 -32.72
N SER A 15 24.09 -24.49 -31.91
CA SER A 15 24.48 -24.37 -30.51
C SER A 15 24.85 -22.88 -30.37
N LEU A 16 24.81 -22.36 -29.14
CA LEU A 16 25.66 -21.25 -28.67
C LEU A 16 25.58 -19.89 -29.40
N CYS A 17 24.65 -19.05 -28.96
CA CYS A 17 24.98 -17.64 -28.72
C CYS A 17 24.13 -17.10 -27.56
N LEU A 18 24.38 -17.61 -26.36
CA LEU A 18 24.08 -16.88 -25.11
C LEU A 18 25.20 -15.86 -24.91
N ALA A 19 25.19 -14.81 -25.72
CA ALA A 19 25.97 -13.61 -25.46
C ALA A 19 25.02 -12.59 -24.83
N GLN A 20 25.28 -12.35 -23.55
CA GLN A 20 24.75 -11.30 -22.69
C GLN A 20 24.36 -10.03 -23.47
N TYR A 21 23.05 -9.82 -23.69
CA TYR A 21 22.54 -8.48 -23.92
C TYR A 21 22.55 -7.75 -22.57
N HIS A 22 23.72 -7.22 -22.19
CA HIS A 22 23.79 -6.11 -21.24
C HIS A 22 23.15 -4.90 -21.93
N TYR A 23 21.83 -4.76 -21.79
CA TYR A 23 21.17 -3.49 -22.07
C TYR A 23 21.70 -2.48 -21.06
N HIS A 24 22.71 -1.71 -21.47
CA HIS A 24 22.96 -0.39 -20.89
C HIS A 24 21.78 0.51 -21.29
N VAL A 25 20.65 0.35 -20.59
CA VAL A 25 19.69 1.44 -20.50
C VAL A 25 20.45 2.57 -19.83
N ASN A 26 20.67 3.66 -20.55
CA ASN A 26 21.13 4.91 -19.96
C ASN A 26 20.08 5.32 -18.92
N ARG A 27 20.21 4.83 -17.67
CA ARG A 27 19.51 5.41 -16.52
C ARG A 27 19.80 6.91 -16.59
N PRO A 28 18.79 7.79 -16.50
CA PRO A 28 19.07 9.21 -16.36
C PRO A 28 20.07 9.34 -15.21
N LYS A 29 21.23 9.95 -15.48
CA LYS A 29 22.20 10.24 -14.41
C LYS A 29 21.41 10.90 -13.30
N ASN A 30 21.56 10.38 -12.08
CA ASN A 30 20.95 10.97 -10.90
C ASN A 30 21.58 12.36 -10.74
N ASN A 31 21.02 13.36 -11.42
CA ASN A 31 21.42 14.76 -11.37
C ASN A 31 20.92 15.40 -10.07
N GLN A 32 20.63 14.59 -9.05
CA GLN A 32 20.39 15.09 -7.71
C GLN A 32 21.75 15.44 -7.10
N PRO A 33 21.99 16.71 -6.74
CA PRO A 33 23.13 17.04 -5.90
C PRO A 33 22.96 16.28 -4.58
N ASN A 34 24.06 15.79 -4.00
CA ASN A 34 24.01 14.96 -2.79
C ASN A 34 23.18 15.64 -1.70
N PHE A 35 22.16 14.94 -1.18
CA PHE A 35 21.61 15.28 0.13
C PHE A 35 22.78 15.29 1.13
N LYS A 36 22.79 16.24 2.07
CA LYS A 36 23.73 16.16 3.19
C LYS A 36 23.23 15.05 4.10
N PHE A 37 23.88 13.89 4.04
CA PHE A 37 23.53 12.76 4.88
C PHE A 37 24.04 12.99 6.30
N PRO A 38 23.23 12.67 7.33
CA PRO A 38 23.70 12.68 8.71
C PRO A 38 24.82 11.63 8.88
N SER A 39 25.69 11.84 9.87
CA SER A 39 26.75 10.87 10.21
C SER A 39 26.22 9.62 10.91
N GLU A 40 25.01 9.68 11.46
CA GLU A 40 24.37 8.61 12.21
C GLU A 40 22.98 8.32 11.64
N TYR A 41 22.58 7.04 11.71
CA TYR A 41 21.24 6.63 11.32
C TYR A 41 20.22 7.04 12.36
N LYS A 42 19.02 7.39 11.88
CA LYS A 42 17.89 7.72 12.75
C LYS A 42 17.21 6.42 13.17
N GLU A 43 17.20 6.15 14.46
CA GLU A 43 16.44 5.05 15.03
C GLU A 43 15.00 5.48 15.28
N LEU A 44 14.05 4.76 14.66
CA LEU A 44 12.63 4.82 14.98
C LEU A 44 12.32 3.76 16.02
N GLN A 45 11.26 3.96 16.80
CA GLN A 45 10.87 2.95 17.79
C GLN A 45 10.39 1.69 17.07
N ARG A 46 11.03 0.56 17.38
CA ARG A 46 10.65 -0.78 16.92
C ARG A 46 9.52 -1.30 17.82
N VAL A 47 8.30 -1.31 17.31
CA VAL A 47 7.12 -1.74 18.08
C VAL A 47 6.96 -3.25 17.98
N TYR A 48 7.07 -3.80 16.77
CA TYR A 48 7.08 -5.24 16.53
C TYR A 48 8.07 -5.59 15.42
N GLU A 49 8.69 -6.76 15.55
CA GLU A 49 9.64 -7.30 14.59
C GLU A 49 9.35 -8.79 14.35
N TRP A 50 9.50 -9.22 13.10
CA TRP A 50 9.35 -10.62 12.72
C TRP A 50 10.52 -11.08 11.87
N LYS A 51 11.02 -12.26 12.19
CA LYS A 51 11.84 -13.04 11.25
C LYS A 51 10.99 -13.58 10.11
N ASN A 52 9.84 -14.14 10.48
CA ASN A 52 8.79 -14.55 9.58
C ASN A 52 7.41 -14.40 10.25
N ILE A 53 6.36 -14.26 9.46
CA ILE A 53 5.00 -14.05 9.99
C ILE A 53 4.50 -15.32 10.70
N GLN A 54 3.86 -15.12 11.86
CA GLN A 54 3.26 -16.19 12.64
C GLN A 54 1.77 -15.98 12.78
N TYR A 55 1.01 -16.98 12.36
CA TYR A 55 -0.45 -16.97 12.44
C TYR A 55 -0.95 -17.86 13.58
N GLY A 56 -1.94 -17.35 14.31
CA GLY A 56 -2.78 -18.12 15.23
C GLY A 56 -3.86 -18.88 14.48
N PHE A 57 -4.18 -20.09 14.93
CA PHE A 57 -5.23 -20.93 14.34
C PHE A 57 -6.21 -21.41 15.41
N PRO A 58 -7.48 -21.69 15.05
CA PRO A 58 -8.46 -22.20 16.00
C PRO A 58 -8.03 -23.51 16.68
N SER A 59 -7.23 -24.34 15.99
CA SER A 59 -6.62 -25.54 16.55
C SER A 59 -5.34 -25.93 15.80
N GLU A 60 -4.50 -26.75 16.42
CA GLU A 60 -3.34 -27.33 15.74
C GLU A 60 -3.76 -28.26 14.59
N GLN A 61 -4.90 -28.95 14.71
CA GLN A 61 -5.44 -29.78 13.65
C GLN A 61 -5.74 -28.97 12.39
N GLU A 62 -6.40 -27.81 12.54
CA GLU A 62 -6.68 -26.88 11.45
C GLU A 62 -5.38 -26.38 10.81
N ARG A 63 -4.41 -25.97 11.63
CA ARG A 63 -3.09 -25.54 11.16
C ARG A 63 -2.42 -26.63 10.31
N GLN A 64 -2.40 -27.86 10.78
CA GLN A 64 -1.80 -29.00 10.07
C GLN A 64 -2.56 -29.32 8.78
N GLU A 65 -3.88 -29.17 8.75
CA GLU A 65 -4.65 -29.35 7.53
C GLU A 65 -4.32 -28.32 6.46
N LEU A 66 -4.23 -27.03 6.83
CA LEU A 66 -3.86 -25.97 5.89
C LEU A 66 -2.43 -26.11 5.37
N LEU A 67 -1.50 -26.60 6.21
CA LEU A 67 -0.14 -26.93 5.78
C LEU A 67 -0.16 -28.08 4.76
N ARG A 68 -0.95 -29.14 5.00
CA ARG A 68 -1.05 -30.29 4.08
C ARG A 68 -1.70 -29.94 2.75
N ASN A 69 -2.72 -29.08 2.74
CA ASN A 69 -3.45 -28.72 1.53
C ASN A 69 -2.89 -27.47 0.81
N GLY A 70 -1.81 -26.87 1.34
CA GLY A 70 -1.13 -25.73 0.74
C GLY A 70 -1.83 -24.38 0.93
N ARG A 71 -2.95 -24.31 1.66
CA ARG A 71 -3.60 -23.03 2.01
C ARG A 71 -2.82 -22.22 3.04
N TYR A 72 -1.92 -22.88 3.78
CA TYR A 72 -0.89 -22.21 4.55
C TYR A 72 0.49 -22.71 4.15
N ASN A 73 1.34 -21.79 3.70
CA ASN A 73 2.77 -21.98 3.53
C ASN A 73 3.46 -20.84 4.29
N PRO A 74 4.24 -21.10 5.36
CA PRO A 74 4.89 -20.06 6.14
C PRO A 74 5.76 -19.08 5.34
N GLY A 75 6.27 -19.48 4.16
CA GLY A 75 7.08 -18.59 3.31
C GLY A 75 6.28 -17.68 2.38
N SER A 76 4.97 -17.90 2.22
CA SER A 76 4.12 -17.13 1.30
C SER A 76 3.64 -15.77 1.82
N PRO A 77 3.29 -15.58 3.11
CA PRO A 77 2.78 -14.32 3.62
C PRO A 77 3.80 -13.19 3.53
N ILE A 78 3.40 -12.10 2.89
CA ILE A 78 4.15 -10.85 2.83
C ILE A 78 3.24 -9.77 3.44
N PRO A 79 3.54 -9.25 4.64
CA PRO A 79 2.77 -8.17 5.21
C PRO A 79 3.06 -6.88 4.43
N ILE A 80 2.03 -6.11 4.05
CA ILE A 80 2.23 -4.86 3.27
C ILE A 80 1.63 -3.61 3.88
N ASP A 81 0.73 -3.73 4.86
CA ASP A 81 0.12 -2.58 5.53
C ASP A 81 0.08 -2.76 7.04
N ILE A 82 0.00 -1.62 7.72
CA ILE A 82 -0.30 -1.50 9.13
C ILE A 82 -1.34 -0.40 9.31
N ASP A 83 -2.28 -0.56 10.23
CA ASP A 83 -3.10 0.55 10.73
C ASP A 83 -3.40 0.35 12.22
N VAL A 84 -3.62 1.44 12.94
CA VAL A 84 -3.69 1.45 14.40
C VAL A 84 -4.99 2.08 14.86
N TYR A 85 -5.72 1.32 15.68
CA TYR A 85 -6.90 1.81 16.37
C TYR A 85 -6.61 2.00 17.85
N TYR A 86 -6.87 3.21 18.34
CA TYR A 86 -6.86 3.52 19.77
C TYR A 86 -8.30 3.47 20.32
N PRO A 87 -8.66 2.47 21.13
CA PRO A 87 -10.00 2.39 21.70
C PRO A 87 -10.31 3.61 22.60
N PRO A 88 -11.49 4.24 22.45
CA PRO A 88 -11.88 5.41 23.26
C PRO A 88 -11.93 5.14 24.77
N ASN A 89 -12.10 3.87 25.18
CA ASN A 89 -12.12 3.46 26.58
C ASN A 89 -10.71 3.38 27.23
N GLY A 90 -9.66 3.76 26.50
CA GLY A 90 -8.27 3.73 26.99
C GLY A 90 -7.64 2.35 27.03
N ALA A 91 -8.27 1.35 26.39
CA ALA A 91 -7.65 0.04 26.20
C ALA A 91 -6.41 0.15 25.30
N ARG A 92 -5.58 -0.91 25.30
CA ARG A 92 -4.37 -0.97 24.46
C ARG A 92 -4.71 -0.75 22.98
N PRO A 93 -3.86 -0.06 22.21
CA PRO A 93 -4.04 0.08 20.78
C PRO A 93 -4.08 -1.28 20.11
N ARG A 94 -4.95 -1.42 19.11
CA ARG A 94 -5.04 -2.60 18.24
C ARG A 94 -4.34 -2.27 16.93
N LEU A 95 -3.37 -3.10 16.55
CA LEU A 95 -2.61 -2.95 15.32
C LEU A 95 -3.08 -4.01 14.32
N PHE A 96 -3.50 -3.57 13.13
CA PHE A 96 -3.98 -4.44 12.07
C PHE A 96 -2.93 -4.56 10.97
N VAL A 97 -2.62 -5.79 10.58
CA VAL A 97 -1.64 -6.10 9.54
C VAL A 97 -2.36 -6.81 8.40
N THR A 98 -2.06 -6.44 7.16
CA THR A 98 -2.56 -7.12 5.97
C THR A 98 -1.47 -7.92 5.29
N SER A 99 -1.81 -9.13 4.84
CA SER A 99 -0.96 -9.98 4.01
C SER A 99 -1.80 -10.46 2.83
N PRO A 100 -1.76 -9.80 1.68
CA PRO A 100 -2.62 -10.12 0.56
C PRO A 100 -2.26 -11.49 0.00
N ARG A 101 -3.22 -12.18 -0.62
CA ARG A 101 -3.00 -13.47 -1.28
C ARG A 101 -2.39 -13.25 -2.68
N PHE A 102 -1.15 -12.73 -2.74
CA PHE A 102 -0.38 -12.59 -3.99
C PHE A 102 -0.24 -13.92 -4.73
N GLY A 103 -0.13 -15.01 -3.96
CA GLY A 103 -0.24 -16.39 -4.42
C GLY A 103 -0.96 -17.23 -3.36
N GLN A 104 -0.80 -18.56 -3.47
CA GLN A 104 -1.31 -19.51 -2.47
C GLN A 104 -0.50 -19.46 -1.16
N GLY A 105 -1.05 -20.05 -0.10
CA GLY A 105 -0.34 -20.26 1.16
C GLY A 105 -0.54 -19.17 2.22
N VAL A 106 -1.45 -18.22 2.00
CA VAL A 106 -1.82 -17.21 3.00
C VAL A 106 -3.19 -17.55 3.61
N PRO A 107 -3.24 -17.97 4.89
CA PRO A 107 -4.45 -18.51 5.51
C PRO A 107 -5.53 -17.44 5.71
N TYR A 108 -5.14 -16.23 6.10
CA TYR A 108 -6.02 -15.07 6.22
C TYR A 108 -5.25 -13.78 5.94
N SER A 109 -5.91 -12.85 5.24
CA SER A 109 -5.27 -11.67 4.65
C SER A 109 -5.37 -10.40 5.49
N LEU A 110 -6.18 -10.43 6.55
CA LEU A 110 -6.34 -9.34 7.52
C LEU A 110 -6.27 -9.93 8.92
N ALA A 111 -5.37 -9.39 9.73
CA ALA A 111 -5.11 -9.85 11.08
C ALA A 111 -4.85 -8.68 12.02
N TYR A 112 -4.87 -8.93 13.32
CA TYR A 112 -4.35 -8.02 14.33
C TYR A 112 -3.19 -8.65 15.10
N VAL A 113 -2.28 -7.82 15.60
CA VAL A 113 -1.15 -8.25 16.43
C VAL A 113 -1.64 -8.59 17.84
N THR A 114 -1.25 -9.75 18.36
CA THR A 114 -1.61 -10.21 19.72
C THR A 114 -0.52 -9.90 20.75
N ASP A 115 -0.70 -10.32 22.01
CA ASP A 115 0.35 -10.31 23.02
C ASP A 115 1.13 -11.65 23.10
N VAL A 116 0.81 -12.62 22.22
CA VAL A 116 1.42 -13.95 22.25
C VAL A 116 2.71 -13.94 21.44
N GLN A 117 3.83 -14.34 22.06
CA GLN A 117 5.11 -14.51 21.37
C GLN A 117 5.24 -15.92 20.79
N GLY A 118 5.73 -16.02 19.56
CA GLY A 118 6.18 -17.28 18.97
C GLY A 118 7.66 -17.20 18.56
N GLU A 119 8.14 -18.24 17.90
CA GLU A 119 9.57 -18.39 17.56
C GLU A 119 10.12 -17.28 16.63
N ASN A 120 9.30 -16.81 15.70
CA ASN A 120 9.68 -15.84 14.67
C ASN A 120 9.16 -14.41 14.91
N GLY A 121 8.57 -14.13 16.08
CA GLY A 121 7.96 -12.83 16.43
C GLY A 121 6.58 -12.96 17.09
N THR A 122 5.83 -11.87 17.18
CA THR A 122 4.50 -11.86 17.78
C THR A 122 3.47 -12.57 16.90
N VAL A 123 2.53 -13.33 17.48
CA VAL A 123 1.48 -14.01 16.73
C VAL A 123 0.44 -13.00 16.22
N LEU A 124 0.05 -13.14 14.96
CA LEU A 124 -1.07 -12.46 14.33
C LEU A 124 -2.33 -13.32 14.42
N GLN A 125 -3.48 -12.70 14.69
CA GLN A 125 -4.78 -13.38 14.75
C GLN A 125 -5.74 -12.82 13.71
N ALA A 126 -6.49 -13.70 13.03
CA ALA A 126 -7.43 -13.31 11.98
C ALA A 126 -8.45 -12.27 12.47
N TYR A 127 -8.76 -11.30 11.60
CA TYR A 127 -9.81 -10.31 11.84
C TYR A 127 -10.85 -10.30 10.70
N PRO A 128 -12.16 -10.15 11.01
CA PRO A 128 -12.74 -10.15 12.37
C PRO A 128 -12.74 -11.54 13.02
N SER A 129 -12.68 -12.60 12.23
CA SER A 129 -12.47 -13.98 12.69
C SER A 129 -11.85 -14.84 11.59
N TYR A 130 -11.48 -16.08 11.91
CA TYR A 130 -10.90 -17.01 10.93
C TYR A 130 -11.90 -17.39 9.83
N GLU A 131 -13.18 -17.54 10.18
CA GLU A 131 -14.27 -17.94 9.27
C GLU A 131 -14.49 -16.94 8.13
N TRP A 132 -14.18 -15.66 8.36
CA TRP A 132 -14.25 -14.64 7.32
C TRP A 132 -13.26 -14.88 6.18
N HIS A 133 -12.18 -15.63 6.41
CA HIS A 133 -11.12 -15.89 5.43
C HIS A 133 -11.09 -17.32 4.91
N SER A 134 -11.71 -18.27 5.63
CA SER A 134 -11.55 -19.72 5.44
C SER A 134 -12.09 -20.24 4.10
N SER A 135 -12.98 -19.49 3.44
CA SER A 135 -13.54 -19.86 2.14
C SER A 135 -12.55 -19.77 0.98
N HIS A 136 -11.45 -19.01 1.14
CA HIS A 136 -10.43 -18.81 0.10
C HIS A 136 -11.03 -18.36 -1.24
N GLY A 137 -11.93 -17.38 -1.21
CA GLY A 137 -12.64 -16.86 -2.38
C GLY A 137 -13.88 -17.65 -2.79
N GLY A 138 -14.20 -18.77 -2.11
CA GLY A 138 -15.44 -19.52 -2.34
C GLY A 138 -16.70 -18.86 -1.80
N ASN A 139 -16.57 -17.92 -0.86
CA ASN A 139 -17.68 -17.12 -0.32
C ASN A 139 -17.35 -15.63 -0.44
N CYS A 140 -18.03 -14.93 -1.35
CA CYS A 140 -17.84 -13.50 -1.57
C CYS A 140 -18.49 -12.59 -0.52
N ASP A 141 -19.22 -13.15 0.47
CA ASP A 141 -19.58 -12.45 1.70
C ASP A 141 -18.46 -12.51 2.76
N GLY A 142 -17.42 -13.32 2.56
CA GLY A 142 -16.17 -13.26 3.34
C GLY A 142 -15.18 -12.22 2.81
N LEU A 143 -13.92 -12.34 3.25
CA LEU A 143 -12.75 -11.64 2.75
C LEU A 143 -11.90 -12.58 1.90
N THR A 144 -11.61 -12.16 0.67
CA THR A 144 -10.84 -12.95 -0.30
C THR A 144 -9.35 -12.65 -0.23
N SER A 145 -8.96 -11.38 -0.36
CA SER A 145 -7.56 -10.96 -0.35
C SER A 145 -7.49 -9.46 -0.08
N VAL A 146 -7.33 -9.13 1.20
CA VAL A 146 -7.22 -7.76 1.68
C VAL A 146 -5.85 -7.19 1.37
N TYR A 147 -5.81 -6.07 0.66
CA TYR A 147 -4.56 -5.38 0.34
C TYR A 147 -4.15 -4.40 1.43
N ARG A 148 -5.00 -3.39 1.65
CA ARG A 148 -4.76 -2.32 2.62
C ARG A 148 -6.05 -1.96 3.32
N VAL A 149 -5.89 -1.34 4.48
CA VAL A 149 -7.01 -0.82 5.27
C VAL A 149 -6.82 0.67 5.54
N HIS A 150 -7.90 1.36 5.87
CA HIS A 150 -7.84 2.73 6.38
C HIS A 150 -8.76 2.84 7.58
N ILE A 151 -8.22 3.20 8.74
CA ILE A 151 -8.99 3.45 9.95
C ILE A 151 -9.26 4.94 10.04
N ASP A 152 -10.54 5.30 10.01
CA ASP A 152 -10.95 6.70 10.02
C ASP A 152 -11.05 7.31 11.42
N ALA A 153 -11.34 8.62 11.47
CA ALA A 153 -11.52 9.37 12.70
C ALA A 153 -12.70 8.90 13.58
N CYS A 154 -13.51 7.98 13.09
CA CYS A 154 -14.73 7.48 13.70
C CYS A 154 -14.56 6.06 14.26
N GLY A 155 -13.35 5.50 14.15
CA GLY A 155 -13.07 4.13 14.56
C GLY A 155 -13.65 3.10 13.60
N GLN A 156 -13.91 3.47 12.34
CA GLN A 156 -14.36 2.55 11.30
C GLN A 156 -13.16 2.13 10.45
N MET A 157 -13.00 0.82 10.26
CA MET A 157 -11.96 0.28 9.38
C MET A 157 -12.52 -0.01 8.00
N TRP A 158 -12.04 0.73 7.02
CA TRP A 158 -12.32 0.56 5.61
C TRP A 158 -11.35 -0.47 5.03
N VAL A 159 -11.88 -1.64 4.69
CA VAL A 159 -11.12 -2.78 4.18
C VAL A 159 -11.29 -2.88 2.68
N LEU A 160 -10.18 -2.86 1.95
CA LEU A 160 -10.17 -3.08 0.50
C LEU A 160 -9.81 -4.55 0.20
N ASP A 161 -10.83 -5.32 -0.16
CA ASP A 161 -10.69 -6.69 -0.64
C ASP A 161 -10.65 -6.70 -2.17
N SER A 162 -9.53 -7.16 -2.73
CA SER A 162 -9.32 -7.22 -4.17
C SER A 162 -10.20 -8.27 -4.86
N GLY A 163 -10.72 -9.26 -4.12
CA GLY A 163 -11.48 -10.37 -4.69
C GLY A 163 -10.63 -11.34 -5.54
N GLU A 164 -9.29 -11.20 -5.51
CA GLU A 164 -8.35 -11.93 -6.35
C GLU A 164 -7.36 -12.74 -5.52
N ILE A 165 -7.08 -13.97 -5.94
CA ILE A 165 -6.00 -14.81 -5.42
C ILE A 165 -5.16 -15.24 -6.62
N GLU A 166 -3.84 -15.03 -6.57
CA GLU A 166 -2.92 -15.50 -7.61
C GLU A 166 -3.36 -15.12 -9.03
N PHE A 167 -3.70 -13.84 -9.26
CA PHE A 167 -4.15 -13.34 -10.57
C PHE A 167 -5.49 -13.92 -11.06
N VAL A 168 -6.19 -14.71 -10.23
CA VAL A 168 -7.52 -15.26 -10.50
C VAL A 168 -8.57 -14.47 -9.73
N GLN A 169 -9.53 -13.87 -10.46
CA GLN A 169 -10.66 -13.19 -9.86
C GLN A 169 -11.68 -14.22 -9.34
N HIS A 170 -11.90 -14.26 -8.03
CA HIS A 170 -12.91 -15.11 -7.38
C HIS A 170 -14.19 -14.34 -7.08
N CYS A 171 -14.06 -13.09 -6.64
CA CYS A 171 -15.15 -12.21 -6.26
C CYS A 171 -14.96 -10.84 -6.89
N ALA A 172 -16.03 -10.05 -7.07
CA ALA A 172 -15.86 -8.64 -7.41
C ALA A 172 -15.05 -7.93 -6.31
N PRO A 173 -14.14 -6.99 -6.66
CA PRO A 173 -13.48 -6.15 -5.67
C PRO A 173 -14.52 -5.44 -4.80
N GLN A 174 -14.24 -5.30 -3.52
CA GLN A 174 -15.21 -4.76 -2.56
C GLN A 174 -14.57 -3.92 -1.47
N VAL A 175 -15.34 -2.93 -1.03
CA VAL A 175 -15.09 -2.16 0.19
C VAL A 175 -15.97 -2.75 1.29
N VAL A 176 -15.34 -3.17 2.39
CA VAL A 176 -16.01 -3.73 3.57
C VAL A 176 -15.65 -2.83 4.75
N VAL A 177 -16.63 -2.38 5.53
CA VAL A 177 -16.37 -1.47 6.66
C VAL A 177 -16.80 -2.11 7.95
N PHE A 178 -15.88 -2.16 8.91
CA PHE A 178 -16.15 -2.64 10.27
C PHE A 178 -16.10 -1.49 11.26
N ASP A 179 -17.07 -1.42 12.16
CA ASP A 179 -16.95 -0.64 13.40
C ASP A 179 -15.99 -1.39 14.34
N LEU A 180 -14.87 -0.77 14.69
CA LEU A 180 -13.83 -1.40 15.51
C LEU A 180 -14.16 -1.45 17.00
N ALA A 181 -15.14 -0.66 17.47
CA ALA A 181 -15.62 -0.73 18.85
C ALA A 181 -16.49 -1.99 19.05
N THR A 182 -17.32 -2.32 18.08
CA THR A 182 -18.25 -3.46 18.14
C THR A 182 -17.79 -4.69 17.35
N ASN A 183 -16.74 -4.53 16.53
CA ASN A 183 -16.26 -5.49 15.53
C ASN A 183 -17.35 -5.95 14.55
N GLN A 184 -18.40 -5.13 14.34
CA GLN A 184 -19.51 -5.46 13.45
C GLN A 184 -19.26 -4.91 12.05
N LEU A 185 -19.71 -5.67 11.04
CA LEU A 185 -19.84 -5.16 9.69
C LEU A 185 -20.93 -4.09 9.67
N ILE A 186 -20.58 -2.87 9.23
CA ILE A 186 -21.51 -1.75 9.14
C ILE A 186 -21.79 -1.32 7.70
N HIS A 187 -20.91 -1.67 6.76
CA HIS A 187 -21.09 -1.35 5.35
C HIS A 187 -20.39 -2.35 4.42
N ARG A 188 -20.99 -2.60 3.26
CA ARG A 188 -20.38 -3.37 2.18
C ARG A 188 -20.77 -2.77 0.84
N TYR A 189 -19.77 -2.56 -0.01
CA TYR A 189 -19.97 -2.13 -1.39
C TYR A 189 -19.14 -2.99 -2.32
N ARG A 190 -19.80 -3.70 -3.23
CA ARG A 190 -19.13 -4.44 -4.32
C ARG A 190 -19.02 -3.52 -5.51
N LEU A 191 -17.81 -3.37 -6.05
CA LEU A 191 -17.60 -2.52 -7.20
C LEU A 191 -18.39 -3.09 -8.39
N PRO A 192 -19.20 -2.26 -9.08
CA PRO A 192 -19.87 -2.67 -10.29
C PRO A 192 -18.83 -2.94 -11.39
N GLU A 193 -19.16 -3.78 -12.37
CA GLU A 193 -18.26 -4.12 -13.48
C GLU A 193 -17.71 -2.90 -14.23
N ALA A 194 -18.48 -1.80 -14.30
CA ALA A 194 -18.01 -0.56 -14.93
C ALA A 194 -16.84 0.13 -14.19
N ALA A 195 -16.63 -0.18 -12.91
CA ALA A 195 -15.59 0.45 -12.09
C ALA A 195 -14.23 -0.27 -12.20
N TYR A 196 -14.16 -1.48 -12.75
CA TYR A 196 -12.93 -2.26 -12.82
C TYR A 196 -12.84 -3.13 -14.08
N LYS A 197 -11.62 -3.47 -14.48
CA LYS A 197 -11.36 -4.36 -15.61
C LYS A 197 -11.10 -5.76 -15.07
N ALA A 198 -12.09 -6.66 -15.14
CA ALA A 198 -11.92 -8.04 -14.66
C ALA A 198 -10.63 -8.67 -15.22
N LYS A 199 -9.89 -9.41 -14.38
CA LYS A 199 -8.58 -10.03 -14.68
C LYS A 199 -7.40 -9.06 -14.91
N VAL A 200 -7.64 -7.74 -14.94
CA VAL A 200 -6.58 -6.73 -15.07
C VAL A 200 -6.48 -5.89 -13.81
N SER A 201 -7.61 -5.44 -13.29
CA SER A 201 -7.70 -4.59 -12.10
C SER A 201 -7.29 -5.33 -10.85
N ARG A 202 -6.50 -4.66 -10.04
CA ARG A 202 -6.11 -5.10 -8.70
C ARG A 202 -6.09 -3.88 -7.81
N PHE A 203 -7.07 -3.80 -6.91
CA PHE A 203 -7.16 -2.67 -5.99
C PHE A 203 -6.25 -2.89 -4.80
N VAL A 204 -5.30 -1.96 -4.58
CA VAL A 204 -4.20 -2.15 -3.62
C VAL A 204 -4.18 -1.13 -2.48
N ASN A 205 -4.92 -0.03 -2.58
CA ASN A 205 -4.96 0.99 -1.55
C ASN A 205 -6.33 1.66 -1.49
N ILE A 206 -6.75 2.02 -0.28
CA ILE A 206 -7.99 2.73 0.02
C ILE A 206 -7.66 3.92 0.92
N PHE A 207 -8.26 5.06 0.64
CA PHE A 207 -8.30 6.21 1.54
C PHE A 207 -9.75 6.67 1.68
N ALA A 208 -10.29 6.66 2.90
CA ALA A 208 -11.64 7.14 3.18
C ALA A 208 -11.58 8.58 3.70
N ASP A 209 -12.08 9.53 2.91
CA ASP A 209 -12.17 10.94 3.28
C ASP A 209 -13.48 11.22 4.00
N ILE A 210 -13.41 11.27 5.32
CA ILE A 210 -14.52 11.67 6.18
C ILE A 210 -14.59 13.20 6.20
N ARG A 211 -15.59 13.77 5.54
CA ARG A 211 -15.75 15.22 5.38
C ARG A 211 -16.50 15.87 6.52
N ASP A 212 -17.20 15.07 7.32
CA ASP A 212 -17.89 15.45 8.55
C ASP A 212 -17.37 14.65 9.76
N PRO A 213 -16.06 14.75 10.11
CA PRO A 213 -15.50 13.98 11.21
C PRO A 213 -15.98 14.51 12.59
N PRO A 214 -15.90 13.70 13.65
CA PRO A 214 -16.10 14.15 15.02
C PRO A 214 -15.09 15.26 15.39
N PRO A 215 -15.41 16.13 16.36
CA PRO A 215 -16.65 16.15 17.16
C PRO A 215 -17.82 16.88 16.48
N GLY A 216 -17.60 17.50 15.31
CA GLY A 216 -18.60 18.36 14.67
C GLY A 216 -19.57 17.63 13.72
N GLY A 217 -19.19 16.47 13.19
CA GLY A 217 -20.00 15.70 12.25
C GLY A 217 -20.33 14.28 12.71
N GLN A 218 -20.92 13.48 11.82
CA GLN A 218 -21.45 12.14 12.13
C GLN A 218 -20.82 11.03 11.28
N CYS A 219 -19.77 11.33 10.53
CA CYS A 219 -19.09 10.39 9.65
C CYS A 219 -20.00 9.82 8.54
N LYS A 220 -20.87 10.67 7.98
CA LYS A 220 -21.86 10.30 6.96
C LYS A 220 -21.53 10.85 5.57
N ASP A 221 -20.76 11.93 5.48
CA ASP A 221 -20.27 12.49 4.22
C ASP A 221 -18.90 11.89 3.92
N VAL A 222 -18.90 10.79 3.18
CA VAL A 222 -17.68 10.01 2.91
C VAL A 222 -17.51 9.76 1.42
N PHE A 223 -16.29 10.03 0.96
CA PHE A 223 -15.77 9.54 -0.31
C PHE A 223 -14.60 8.61 -0.04
N ALA A 224 -14.58 7.44 -0.67
CA ALA A 224 -13.42 6.56 -0.65
C ALA A 224 -12.70 6.59 -2.00
N TYR A 225 -11.37 6.64 -1.97
CA TYR A 225 -10.52 6.61 -3.17
C TYR A 225 -9.76 5.29 -3.19
N LEU A 226 -9.88 4.55 -4.30
CA LEU A 226 -9.32 3.21 -4.46
C LEU A 226 -8.26 3.23 -5.55
N ALA A 227 -7.03 2.81 -5.23
CA ALA A 227 -5.93 2.75 -6.19
C ALA A 227 -5.90 1.40 -6.90
N ASP A 228 -5.81 1.43 -8.23
CA ASP A 228 -5.77 0.27 -9.11
C ASP A 228 -4.52 0.36 -10.02
N PRO A 229 -3.34 -0.01 -9.51
CA PRO A 229 -2.07 0.15 -10.22
C PRO A 229 -1.98 -0.64 -11.51
N THR A 230 -2.51 -1.87 -11.53
CA THR A 230 -2.34 -2.80 -12.67
C THR A 230 -3.13 -2.35 -13.88
N SER A 231 -4.33 -1.79 -13.66
CA SER A 231 -5.13 -1.21 -14.73
C SER A 231 -5.00 0.33 -14.84
N LYS A 232 -4.09 0.91 -14.04
CA LYS A 232 -3.63 2.31 -14.10
C LYS A 232 -4.75 3.32 -13.86
N ALA A 233 -5.51 3.11 -12.78
CA ALA A 233 -6.67 3.93 -12.47
C ALA A 233 -6.79 4.24 -10.98
N ILE A 234 -7.64 5.23 -10.71
CA ILE A 234 -8.22 5.48 -9.38
C ILE A 234 -9.74 5.33 -9.53
N VAL A 235 -10.39 4.71 -8.55
CA VAL A 235 -11.86 4.68 -8.47
C VAL A 235 -12.27 5.56 -7.30
N VAL A 236 -13.24 6.45 -7.56
CA VAL A 236 -13.91 7.22 -6.51
C VAL A 236 -15.18 6.47 -6.15
N TYR A 237 -15.43 6.32 -4.86
CA TYR A 237 -16.65 5.74 -4.32
C TYR A 237 -17.36 6.79 -3.46
N ASP A 238 -18.51 7.27 -3.94
CA ASP A 238 -19.45 8.09 -3.19
C ASP A 238 -20.31 7.17 -2.32
N VAL A 239 -20.04 7.18 -1.01
CA VAL A 239 -20.66 6.25 -0.06
C VAL A 239 -22.14 6.55 0.11
N ALA A 240 -22.51 7.83 0.18
CA ALA A 240 -23.88 8.26 0.40
C ALA A 240 -24.80 7.88 -0.77
N ASN A 241 -24.32 8.05 -2.00
CA ASN A 241 -25.07 7.71 -3.21
C ASN A 241 -24.88 6.25 -3.66
N GLN A 242 -24.00 5.49 -3.01
CA GLN A 242 -23.61 4.14 -3.39
C GLN A 242 -23.17 4.02 -4.85
N GLN A 243 -22.45 5.02 -5.35
CA GLN A 243 -22.00 5.10 -6.73
C GLN A 243 -20.49 5.20 -6.80
N SER A 244 -19.92 4.57 -7.82
CA SER A 244 -18.50 4.67 -8.10
C SER A 244 -18.24 4.98 -9.56
N TRP A 245 -17.15 5.68 -9.82
CA TRP A 245 -16.66 5.95 -11.16
C TRP A 245 -15.15 5.82 -11.22
N ARG A 246 -14.70 5.45 -12.40
CA ARG A 246 -13.33 5.11 -12.69
C ARG A 246 -12.62 6.26 -13.38
N ILE A 247 -11.39 6.52 -12.95
CA ILE A 247 -10.57 7.63 -13.41
C ILE A 247 -9.28 7.06 -13.99
N GLU A 248 -9.13 7.24 -15.30
CA GLU A 248 -7.90 6.97 -16.03
C GLU A 248 -7.39 8.29 -16.61
N ASN A 249 -6.10 8.56 -16.43
CA ASN A 249 -5.48 9.79 -16.89
C ASN A 249 -3.99 9.55 -17.17
N LYS A 250 -3.32 10.35 -18.00
CA LYS A 250 -1.86 10.23 -18.19
C LYS A 250 -1.06 10.22 -16.88
N PHE A 251 -1.55 10.87 -15.82
CA PHE A 251 -0.90 10.90 -14.51
C PHE A 251 -1.13 9.64 -13.66
N THR A 252 -2.07 8.77 -14.03
CA THR A 252 -2.24 7.45 -13.40
C THR A 252 -1.34 6.39 -14.04
N TYR A 253 -0.62 6.71 -15.11
CA TYR A 253 0.27 5.76 -15.77
C TYR A 253 1.65 5.74 -15.10
N PRO A 254 2.27 4.55 -14.99
CA PRO A 254 3.66 4.44 -14.60
C PRO A 254 4.59 5.03 -15.66
N ASP A 255 5.79 5.42 -15.24
CA ASP A 255 6.88 5.81 -16.11
C ASP A 255 7.88 4.65 -16.20
N ALA A 256 8.11 4.14 -17.41
CA ALA A 256 8.98 2.98 -17.65
C ALA A 256 10.42 3.18 -17.15
N ARG A 257 10.88 4.43 -16.99
CA ARG A 257 12.21 4.73 -16.42
C ARG A 257 12.33 4.36 -14.94
N PHE A 258 11.19 4.19 -14.27
CA PHE A 258 11.05 3.85 -12.86
C PHE A 258 10.43 2.45 -12.66
N GLY A 259 10.45 1.59 -13.68
CA GLY A 259 9.98 0.20 -13.58
C GLY A 259 10.89 -0.72 -12.78
N THR A 260 12.21 -0.46 -12.82
CA THR A 260 13.18 -1.15 -11.97
C THR A 260 13.21 -0.50 -10.59
N HIS A 261 12.85 -1.25 -9.57
CA HIS A 261 12.94 -0.85 -8.17
C HIS A 261 14.23 -1.43 -7.59
N THR A 262 15.14 -0.58 -7.13
CA THR A 262 16.39 -0.99 -6.48
C THR A 262 16.35 -0.58 -5.02
N VAL A 263 16.52 -1.55 -4.12
CA VAL A 263 16.53 -1.34 -2.66
C VAL A 263 17.69 -2.14 -2.08
N ALA A 264 18.53 -1.49 -1.27
CA ALA A 264 19.64 -2.14 -0.57
C ALA A 264 20.52 -3.04 -1.46
N GLY A 265 20.74 -2.63 -2.72
CA GLY A 265 21.58 -3.36 -3.69
C GLY A 265 20.88 -4.46 -4.50
N GLU A 266 19.64 -4.79 -4.19
CA GLU A 266 18.84 -5.78 -4.93
C GLU A 266 17.77 -5.08 -5.78
N SER A 267 17.40 -5.68 -6.91
CA SER A 267 16.45 -5.07 -7.85
C SER A 267 15.35 -6.03 -8.30
N PHE A 268 14.16 -5.48 -8.50
CA PHE A 268 13.01 -6.19 -9.05
C PHE A 268 12.22 -5.27 -9.99
N GLU A 269 11.39 -5.86 -10.84
CA GLU A 269 10.61 -5.13 -11.85
C GLU A 269 9.14 -5.07 -11.45
N LEU A 270 8.58 -3.87 -11.39
CA LEU A 270 7.15 -3.62 -11.33
C LEU A 270 6.84 -2.42 -12.20
N LEU A 271 5.74 -2.45 -12.94
CA LEU A 271 5.27 -1.31 -13.72
C LEU A 271 3.88 -0.89 -13.25
N ASP A 272 3.78 -0.66 -11.95
CA ASP A 272 2.55 -0.37 -11.24
C ASP A 272 2.20 1.12 -11.28
N GLY A 273 0.92 1.38 -11.60
CA GLY A 273 0.28 2.69 -11.59
C GLY A 273 0.01 3.22 -10.17
N PRO A 274 -1.12 3.92 -9.92
CA PRO A 274 -1.39 4.61 -8.65
C PRO A 274 -1.29 3.65 -7.47
N LEU A 275 -0.60 4.06 -6.42
CA LEU A 275 -0.39 3.25 -5.22
C LEU A 275 -0.70 4.04 -3.95
N ALA A 276 -0.02 5.17 -3.75
CA ALA A 276 -0.19 5.99 -2.56
C ALA A 276 -1.28 7.05 -2.79
N LEU A 277 -2.18 7.18 -1.81
CA LEU A 277 -3.30 8.11 -1.81
C LEU A 277 -3.32 8.87 -0.49
N SER A 278 -3.52 10.18 -0.53
CA SER A 278 -3.77 11.00 0.65
C SER A 278 -4.58 12.22 0.26
N VAL A 279 -5.32 12.77 1.21
CA VAL A 279 -6.12 13.96 0.97
C VAL A 279 -5.55 15.14 1.76
N THR A 280 -5.62 16.34 1.20
CA THR A 280 -5.35 17.58 1.95
C THR A 280 -6.23 17.63 3.20
N PRO A 281 -5.65 17.69 4.42
CA PRO A 281 -6.40 17.71 5.66
C PRO A 281 -7.41 18.87 5.74
N LEU A 282 -8.49 18.64 6.47
CA LEU A 282 -9.45 19.69 6.82
C LEU A 282 -8.78 20.77 7.68
N GLY A 283 -9.25 22.01 7.58
CA GLY A 283 -8.83 23.10 8.45
C GLY A 283 -7.50 23.78 8.09
N LEU A 284 -6.84 23.40 6.99
CA LEU A 284 -5.58 24.04 6.56
C LEU A 284 -5.75 25.37 5.81
N GLY A 285 -6.98 25.76 5.47
CA GLY A 285 -7.24 26.94 4.62
C GLY A 285 -6.79 26.77 3.15
N LEU A 286 -6.47 25.55 2.74
CA LEU A 286 -6.13 25.19 1.36
C LEU A 286 -7.34 24.59 0.66
N ARG A 287 -7.43 24.73 -0.68
CA ARG A 287 -8.31 23.90 -1.49
C ARG A 287 -7.92 22.44 -1.28
N ARG A 288 -8.91 21.57 -1.08
CA ARG A 288 -8.64 20.15 -0.81
C ARG A 288 -8.38 19.39 -2.10
N HIS A 289 -7.33 18.57 -2.08
CA HIS A 289 -6.93 17.75 -3.21
C HIS A 289 -6.78 16.30 -2.77
N LEU A 290 -6.99 15.38 -3.70
CA LEU A 290 -6.37 14.07 -3.63
C LEU A 290 -4.92 14.24 -4.12
N VAL A 291 -3.97 13.93 -3.24
CA VAL A 291 -2.54 13.84 -3.52
C VAL A 291 -2.19 12.37 -3.71
N PHE A 292 -1.60 12.03 -4.86
CA PHE A 292 -1.28 10.65 -5.21
C PHE A 292 -0.05 10.56 -6.10
N HIS A 293 0.50 9.35 -6.16
CA HIS A 293 1.49 8.98 -7.17
C HIS A 293 1.37 7.51 -7.56
N ALA A 294 1.91 7.19 -8.74
CA ALA A 294 2.13 5.82 -9.15
C ALA A 294 3.40 5.24 -8.50
N LEU A 295 3.41 3.94 -8.19
CA LEU A 295 4.56 3.27 -7.59
C LEU A 295 5.79 3.40 -8.50
N SER A 296 5.60 3.12 -9.79
CA SER A 296 6.67 3.16 -10.79
C SER A 296 6.72 4.53 -11.46
N ASN A 297 6.94 5.58 -10.65
CA ASN A 297 7.03 6.97 -11.09
C ASN A 297 7.76 7.80 -10.02
N ASP A 298 8.23 9.00 -10.39
CA ASP A 298 8.81 10.01 -9.50
C ASP A 298 7.92 11.23 -9.27
N LEU A 299 6.81 11.35 -10.00
CA LEU A 299 5.89 12.48 -9.91
C LEU A 299 5.03 12.43 -8.64
N GLU A 300 4.88 13.58 -7.99
CA GLU A 300 3.77 13.85 -7.06
C GLU A 300 2.68 14.62 -7.80
N VAL A 301 1.44 14.15 -7.69
CA VAL A 301 0.30 14.69 -8.44
C VAL A 301 -0.83 15.03 -7.48
N ALA A 302 -1.54 16.13 -7.77
CA ALA A 302 -2.76 16.52 -7.08
C ALA A 302 -3.92 16.72 -8.06
N ILE A 303 -5.14 16.44 -7.60
CA ILE A 303 -6.38 16.82 -8.28
C ILE A 303 -7.39 17.36 -7.26
N PRO A 304 -8.09 18.48 -7.53
CA PRO A 304 -9.06 19.02 -6.59
C PRO A 304 -10.22 18.08 -6.32
N LEU A 305 -10.62 17.93 -5.06
CA LEU A 305 -11.70 17.01 -4.69
C LEU A 305 -13.05 17.43 -5.25
N ASP A 306 -13.32 18.73 -5.38
CA ASP A 306 -14.57 19.23 -5.96
C ASP A 306 -14.72 18.89 -7.45
N ILE A 307 -13.61 18.70 -8.15
CA ILE A 307 -13.58 18.17 -9.52
C ILE A 307 -13.64 16.64 -9.51
N LEU A 308 -12.80 16.01 -8.69
CA LEU A 308 -12.67 14.56 -8.57
C LEU A 308 -13.99 13.88 -8.23
N ASN A 309 -14.71 14.47 -7.28
CA ASN A 309 -15.89 13.90 -6.66
C ASN A 309 -17.16 14.12 -7.49
N ASN A 310 -17.08 14.84 -8.61
CA ASN A 310 -18.20 15.01 -9.52
C ASN A 310 -18.11 13.98 -10.68
N ALA A 311 -18.92 12.92 -10.59
CA ALA A 311 -18.98 11.84 -11.57
C ALA A 311 -19.16 12.32 -13.03
N THR A 312 -19.86 13.44 -13.25
CA THR A 312 -20.14 13.94 -14.61
C THR A 312 -18.90 14.39 -15.36
N ASN A 313 -17.84 14.77 -14.63
CA ASN A 313 -16.56 15.18 -15.21
C ASN A 313 -15.85 14.03 -15.94
N TRP A 314 -16.18 12.78 -15.61
CA TRP A 314 -15.43 11.58 -16.06
C TRP A 314 -16.07 10.86 -17.25
N ARG A 315 -17.13 11.42 -17.84
CA ARG A 315 -17.88 10.80 -18.96
C ARG A 315 -17.08 10.72 -20.26
N ALA A 316 -16.06 11.55 -20.44
CA ALA A 316 -15.22 11.60 -21.65
C ALA A 316 -14.02 10.62 -21.62
N GLY A 317 -13.96 9.69 -20.67
CA GLY A 317 -12.88 8.71 -20.55
C GLY A 317 -11.51 9.37 -20.34
N LEU A 318 -10.48 8.92 -21.05
CA LEU A 318 -9.10 9.42 -20.90
C LEU A 318 -8.94 10.93 -21.17
N SER A 319 -9.85 11.55 -21.91
CA SER A 319 -9.82 12.99 -22.19
C SER A 319 -10.53 13.84 -21.13
N ALA A 320 -11.15 13.20 -20.13
CA ALA A 320 -11.84 13.87 -19.04
C ALA A 320 -10.88 14.66 -18.13
N SER A 321 -11.23 15.93 -17.88
CA SER A 321 -10.60 16.78 -16.86
C SER A 321 -9.06 16.78 -16.88
N LEU A 322 -8.44 16.66 -18.06
CA LEU A 322 -6.99 16.53 -18.20
C LEU A 322 -6.23 17.74 -17.61
N SER A 323 -6.79 18.94 -17.72
CA SER A 323 -6.23 20.20 -17.21
C SER A 323 -6.29 20.35 -15.70
N GLU A 324 -7.10 19.53 -15.02
CA GLU A 324 -7.37 19.68 -13.58
C GLU A 324 -6.32 18.97 -12.71
N PHE A 325 -5.51 18.09 -13.30
CA PHE A 325 -4.40 17.45 -12.63
C PHE A 325 -3.18 18.36 -12.57
N MET A 326 -2.63 18.51 -11.38
CA MET A 326 -1.48 19.36 -11.09
C MET A 326 -0.27 18.50 -10.76
N THR A 327 0.85 18.73 -11.45
CA THR A 327 2.14 18.21 -11.01
C THR A 327 2.63 19.07 -9.85
N LEU A 328 2.77 18.47 -8.67
CA LEU A 328 3.31 19.14 -7.50
C LEU A 328 4.83 19.26 -7.62
N GLY A 329 5.49 18.15 -7.97
CA GLY A 329 6.93 18.08 -8.15
C GLY A 329 7.42 16.68 -8.51
N ARG A 330 8.75 16.50 -8.46
CA ARG A 330 9.42 15.23 -8.77
C ARG A 330 10.35 14.83 -7.62
N ARG A 331 10.15 13.63 -7.08
CA ARG A 331 11.02 13.00 -6.06
C ARG A 331 12.38 12.61 -6.62
N GLY A 332 12.44 12.26 -7.92
CA GLY A 332 13.56 11.62 -8.58
C GLY A 332 13.81 10.15 -8.18
N VAL A 333 12.95 9.58 -7.33
CA VAL A 333 12.98 8.19 -6.88
C VAL A 333 11.55 7.70 -6.62
N GLN A 334 11.35 6.38 -6.66
CA GLN A 334 10.08 5.75 -6.29
C GLN A 334 9.82 5.83 -4.77
N CYS A 335 8.54 5.75 -4.44
CA CYS A 335 8.01 5.72 -3.08
C CYS A 335 6.83 4.76 -3.04
N ALA A 336 6.79 3.85 -2.06
CA ALA A 336 5.72 2.86 -1.98
C ALA A 336 4.49 3.37 -1.21
N SER A 337 4.70 4.10 -0.12
CA SER A 337 3.62 4.64 0.69
C SER A 337 3.90 6.06 1.15
N HIS A 338 2.83 6.85 1.26
CA HIS A 338 2.87 8.19 1.84
C HIS A 338 1.72 8.43 2.81
N ALA A 339 1.84 9.47 3.62
CA ALA A 339 0.78 10.00 4.47
C ALA A 339 0.93 11.51 4.61
N ILE A 340 -0.17 12.21 4.93
CA ILE A 340 -0.17 13.66 5.19
C ILE A 340 -0.72 13.92 6.60
N SER A 341 0.06 14.58 7.46
CA SER A 341 -0.36 14.93 8.82
C SER A 341 -1.42 16.02 8.81
N ARG A 342 -2.16 16.18 9.91
CA ARG A 342 -3.18 17.22 10.06
C ARG A 342 -2.63 18.65 9.85
N GLN A 343 -1.35 18.90 10.10
CA GLN A 343 -0.72 20.21 9.87
C GLN A 343 -0.21 20.40 8.43
N GLY A 344 -0.41 19.41 7.55
CA GLY A 344 -0.03 19.47 6.14
C GLY A 344 1.39 19.03 5.85
N PHE A 345 2.01 18.21 6.71
CA PHE A 345 3.30 17.59 6.39
C PHE A 345 3.07 16.26 5.68
N TRP A 346 3.53 16.18 4.44
CA TRP A 346 3.59 14.96 3.65
C TRP A 346 4.84 14.16 4.00
N PHE A 347 4.70 12.84 4.17
CA PHE A 347 5.76 11.89 4.49
C PHE A 347 5.80 10.78 3.45
N CYS A 348 6.98 10.30 3.11
CA CYS A 348 7.14 9.21 2.14
C CYS A 348 8.45 8.46 2.36
N GLY A 349 8.41 7.13 2.20
CA GLY A 349 9.58 6.26 2.28
C GLY A 349 10.26 6.15 0.92
N PHE A 350 11.42 6.80 0.76
CA PHE A 350 12.20 6.74 -0.49
C PHE A 350 12.96 5.42 -0.56
N LEU A 351 13.06 4.85 -1.76
CA LEU A 351 13.85 3.64 -1.99
C LEU A 351 15.37 3.92 -2.07
N GLU A 352 15.75 5.15 -2.45
CA GLU A 352 17.14 5.60 -2.52
C GLU A 352 17.20 7.14 -2.40
N PRO A 353 17.95 7.68 -1.43
CA PRO A 353 18.52 6.99 -0.27
C PRO A 353 17.40 6.41 0.60
N ILE A 354 17.66 5.25 1.22
CA ILE A 354 16.65 4.53 2.03
C ILE A 354 16.33 5.31 3.31
N GLY A 355 15.16 5.96 3.33
CA GLY A 355 14.78 6.83 4.43
C GLY A 355 13.39 7.45 4.30
N ILE A 356 12.96 8.12 5.37
CA ILE A 356 11.72 8.91 5.42
C ILE A 356 12.02 10.36 5.05
N PHE A 357 11.28 10.86 4.09
CA PHE A 357 11.33 12.24 3.64
C PHE A 357 10.04 12.97 3.98
N GLY A 358 10.17 14.26 4.30
CA GLY A 358 9.07 15.14 4.67
C GLY A 358 8.97 16.37 3.77
N TRP A 359 7.76 16.86 3.53
CA TRP A 359 7.50 18.10 2.81
C TRP A 359 6.26 18.80 3.35
N ASP A 360 6.33 20.12 3.55
CA ASP A 360 5.17 20.95 3.90
C ASP A 360 4.37 21.29 2.63
N ILE A 361 3.17 20.74 2.48
CA ILE A 361 2.33 20.90 1.27
C ILE A 361 1.88 22.35 1.02
N ARG A 362 2.07 23.25 1.99
CA ARG A 362 1.80 24.70 1.84
C ARG A 362 2.92 25.41 1.09
N ARG A 363 4.07 24.74 0.88
CA ARG A 363 5.23 25.27 0.17
C ARG A 363 5.40 24.56 -1.17
N PRO A 364 5.95 25.20 -2.21
CA PRO A 364 6.22 24.52 -3.48
C PRO A 364 7.08 23.26 -3.29
N TYR A 365 6.74 22.16 -3.98
CA TYR A 365 7.56 20.95 -3.97
C TYR A 365 8.87 21.22 -4.71
N THR A 366 9.90 21.51 -3.95
CA THR A 366 11.25 21.82 -4.44
C THR A 366 12.23 21.07 -3.56
N ARG A 367 13.44 20.85 -4.06
CA ARG A 367 14.48 20.14 -3.32
C ARG A 367 14.80 20.81 -1.99
N GLU A 368 14.71 22.13 -1.92
CA GLU A 368 14.96 22.94 -0.72
C GLU A 368 13.86 22.77 0.34
N ASN A 369 12.64 22.41 -0.07
CA ASN A 369 11.50 22.21 0.82
C ASN A 369 11.27 20.75 1.22
N VAL A 370 11.93 19.80 0.54
CA VAL A 370 11.90 18.37 0.88
C VAL A 370 13.06 18.05 1.84
N GLN A 371 12.74 17.46 2.98
CA GLN A 371 13.67 17.21 4.07
C GLN A 371 13.87 15.72 4.29
N LEU A 372 15.13 15.28 4.45
CA LEU A 372 15.44 13.95 4.97
C LEU A 372 15.20 13.95 6.47
N LEU A 373 14.22 13.18 6.94
CA LEU A 373 13.82 13.12 8.35
C LEU A 373 14.41 11.92 9.09
N ALA A 374 14.55 10.78 8.40
CA ALA A 374 15.19 9.60 8.92
C ALA A 374 15.94 8.86 7.81
N LEU A 375 17.23 8.61 8.00
CA LEU A 375 18.03 7.73 7.14
C LEU A 375 18.34 6.46 7.91
N ASN A 376 17.92 5.30 7.40
CA ASN A 376 18.26 4.01 8.00
C ASN A 376 18.08 2.87 6.98
N PRO A 377 19.14 2.48 6.25
CA PRO A 377 19.06 1.42 5.23
C PRO A 377 18.82 0.01 5.81
N ASP A 378 18.92 -0.18 7.13
CA ASP A 378 18.73 -1.49 7.76
C ASP A 378 17.27 -1.71 8.18
N THR A 379 16.62 -0.66 8.67
CA THR A 379 15.26 -0.74 9.24
C THR A 379 14.16 -0.23 8.32
N LEU A 380 14.47 0.59 7.30
CA LEU A 380 13.49 1.27 6.43
C LEU A 380 13.53 0.81 4.96
N GLN A 381 14.05 -0.39 4.66
CA GLN A 381 14.33 -0.85 3.29
C GLN A 381 13.17 -0.64 2.30
N PHE A 382 12.01 -1.24 2.58
CA PHE A 382 10.83 -1.02 1.78
C PHE A 382 9.63 -0.70 2.69
N VAL A 383 9.31 0.59 2.78
CA VAL A 383 8.18 1.09 3.59
C VAL A 383 6.88 0.92 2.80
N SER A 384 6.30 -0.28 2.87
CA SER A 384 5.10 -0.67 2.12
C SER A 384 3.81 -0.03 2.65
N GLY A 385 3.76 0.26 3.95
CA GLY A 385 2.62 0.85 4.66
C GLY A 385 3.04 2.03 5.53
N MET A 386 2.24 3.10 5.50
CA MET A 386 2.48 4.33 6.26
C MET A 386 1.13 4.94 6.68
N LYS A 387 0.94 5.18 7.97
CA LYS A 387 -0.25 5.84 8.53
C LYS A 387 0.16 6.95 9.49
N ILE A 388 -0.69 7.97 9.59
CA ILE A 388 -0.60 8.96 10.64
C ILE A 388 -1.84 8.80 11.51
N VAL A 389 -1.62 8.55 12.80
CA VAL A 389 -2.68 8.26 13.76
C VAL A 389 -2.57 9.25 14.90
N GLN A 390 -3.70 9.86 15.27
CA GLN A 390 -3.75 10.74 16.43
C GLN A 390 -3.91 9.90 17.70
N ARG A 391 -3.01 10.08 18.66
CA ARG A 391 -3.06 9.43 19.96
C ARG A 391 -4.12 10.14 20.83
N PRO A 392 -5.17 9.43 21.31
CA PRO A 392 -6.23 10.09 22.08
C PRO A 392 -5.79 10.67 23.43
N SER A 393 -4.70 10.16 24.02
CA SER A 393 -4.25 10.57 25.36
C SER A 393 -3.72 12.01 25.44
N ASP A 394 -3.11 12.51 24.37
CA ASP A 394 -2.45 13.82 24.32
C ASP A 394 -2.75 14.61 23.02
N GLY A 395 -3.44 13.99 22.07
CA GLY A 395 -3.78 14.60 20.78
C GLY A 395 -2.61 14.73 19.81
N ARG A 396 -1.43 14.16 20.12
CA ARG A 396 -0.26 14.14 19.23
C ARG A 396 -0.47 13.17 18.08
N GLU A 397 0.16 13.45 16.94
CA GLU A 397 0.17 12.54 15.79
C GLU A 397 1.40 11.65 15.80
N GLU A 398 1.20 10.37 15.54
CA GLU A 398 2.24 9.36 15.39
C GLU A 398 2.30 8.90 13.94
N LEU A 399 3.51 8.81 13.40
CA LEU A 399 3.80 8.14 12.14
C LEU A 399 4.06 6.66 12.41
N TRP A 400 3.21 5.80 11.84
CA TRP A 400 3.29 4.35 11.91
C TRP A 400 3.70 3.79 10.55
N LEU A 401 4.68 2.89 10.55
CA LEU A 401 5.26 2.33 9.34
C LEU A 401 5.25 0.80 9.41
N LEU A 402 4.97 0.17 8.28
CA LEU A 402 5.37 -1.21 8.02
C LEU A 402 6.55 -1.16 7.05
N SER A 403 7.72 -1.65 7.49
CA SER A 403 8.86 -1.89 6.61
C SER A 403 9.07 -3.38 6.45
N ASP A 404 9.15 -3.82 5.20
CA ASP A 404 9.52 -5.18 4.83
C ASP A 404 10.84 -5.16 4.02
N ARG A 405 11.24 -6.34 3.52
CA ARG A 405 12.36 -6.53 2.61
C ARG A 405 11.88 -7.07 1.26
N LEU A 406 10.89 -6.42 0.65
CA LEU A 406 10.23 -6.87 -0.57
C LEU A 406 11.22 -7.29 -1.68
N GLN A 407 12.30 -6.53 -1.87
CA GLN A 407 13.33 -6.82 -2.86
C GLN A 407 13.97 -8.20 -2.66
N LYS A 408 14.18 -8.64 -1.41
CA LYS A 408 14.73 -9.97 -1.11
C LYS A 408 13.76 -11.08 -1.42
N ILE A 409 12.46 -10.81 -1.22
CA ILE A 409 11.40 -11.77 -1.52
C ILE A 409 11.30 -11.98 -3.03
N PHE A 410 11.27 -10.89 -3.80
CA PHE A 410 11.26 -10.95 -5.27
C PHE A 410 12.55 -11.57 -5.86
N ALA A 411 13.70 -11.35 -5.22
CA ALA A 411 14.97 -11.95 -5.62
C ALA A 411 15.13 -13.41 -5.16
N GLY A 412 14.28 -13.91 -4.24
CA GLY A 412 14.42 -15.24 -3.66
C GLY A 412 15.62 -15.39 -2.70
N THR A 413 16.07 -14.29 -2.10
CA THR A 413 17.29 -14.18 -1.26
C THR A 413 16.97 -13.91 0.21
N ILE A 414 15.70 -13.99 0.61
CA ILE A 414 15.27 -13.74 1.99
C ILE A 414 15.86 -14.77 2.96
N ASP A 415 16.41 -14.28 4.07
CA ASP A 415 16.95 -15.11 5.17
C ASP A 415 16.02 -14.99 6.39
N TYR A 416 15.31 -16.07 6.70
CA TYR A 416 14.40 -16.14 7.85
C TYR A 416 15.09 -16.33 9.20
N THR A 417 16.43 -16.31 9.27
CA THR A 417 17.17 -16.24 10.54
C THR A 417 17.30 -14.80 11.06
N GLU A 418 17.12 -13.81 10.19
CA GLU A 418 17.15 -12.38 10.46
C GLU A 418 15.75 -11.76 10.57
N ILE A 419 15.66 -10.52 11.07
CA ILE A 419 14.41 -9.74 11.06
C ILE A 419 14.12 -9.21 9.65
N ASN A 420 12.97 -9.61 9.09
CA ASN A 420 12.54 -9.25 7.74
C ASN A 420 11.36 -8.27 7.70
N TYR A 421 10.54 -8.24 8.76
CA TYR A 421 9.35 -7.38 8.82
C TYR A 421 9.36 -6.57 10.11
N ARG A 422 9.01 -5.29 10.02
CA ARG A 422 9.04 -4.36 11.16
C ARG A 422 7.83 -3.44 11.16
N VAL A 423 7.24 -3.27 12.33
CA VAL A 423 6.34 -2.14 12.62
C VAL A 423 7.14 -1.11 13.39
N LEU A 424 7.25 0.09 12.83
CA LEU A 424 8.00 1.21 13.39
C LEU A 424 7.06 2.37 13.73
N ARG A 425 7.44 3.16 14.73
CA ARG A 425 6.69 4.33 15.18
C ARG A 425 7.62 5.52 15.46
N CYS A 426 7.12 6.73 15.19
CA CYS A 426 7.69 7.97 15.74
C CYS A 426 6.58 9.02 15.93
N ASP A 427 6.70 9.86 16.95
CA ASP A 427 5.88 11.08 17.04
C ASP A 427 6.23 12.02 15.87
N VAL A 428 5.21 12.53 15.16
CA VAL A 428 5.37 13.38 13.98
C VAL A 428 6.18 14.64 14.31
N ASP A 429 5.86 15.30 15.43
CA ASP A 429 6.57 16.50 15.87
C ASP A 429 8.04 16.21 16.22
N ASP A 430 8.33 15.05 16.80
CA ASP A 430 9.70 14.67 17.15
C ASP A 430 10.52 14.41 15.90
N LEU A 431 9.93 13.72 14.92
CA LEU A 431 10.55 13.47 13.64
C LEU A 431 10.85 14.77 12.89
N LEU A 432 9.90 15.72 12.84
CA LEU A 432 10.07 17.01 12.17
C LEU A 432 11.10 17.92 12.87
N GLN A 433 11.23 17.82 14.20
CA GLN A 433 12.19 18.61 14.98
C GLN A 433 13.57 17.92 15.11
N GLY A 434 13.74 16.75 14.51
CA GLY A 434 14.97 15.95 14.60
C GLY A 434 15.20 15.30 15.97
N ARG A 435 14.21 15.30 16.87
CA ARG A 435 14.27 14.69 18.21
C ARG A 435 14.13 13.17 18.13
N GLY A 436 14.61 12.45 19.15
CA GLY A 436 14.51 10.99 19.18
C GLY A 436 13.06 10.48 19.15
N CYS A 437 12.84 9.32 18.53
CA CYS A 437 11.56 8.63 18.49
C CYS A 437 11.50 7.69 19.71
N PHE A 438 10.95 8.17 20.83
CA PHE A 438 10.90 7.43 22.10
C PHE A 438 9.55 6.75 22.35
#